data_AF-A0A3D9JP28-F1
#
_entry.id   AF-A0A3D9JP28-F1
#
_cell.length_a   1.000
_cell.length_b   1.000
_cell.length_c   1.000
_cell.angle_alpha   90.00
_cell.angle_beta   90.00
_cell.angle_gamma   90.00
#
_symmetry.space_group_name_H-M   'P 1'
#
loop_
_entity.id
_entity.type
_entity.pdbx_description
1 polymer ?
#
loop_
_entity_poly.entity_id
_entity_poly.type
_entity_poly.pdbx_seq_one_letter_code
_entity_poly.pdbx_strand_id
1 'polypeptide(L)'
;MSDQAEFQAAQTTIVRNERFIRIADELKPEFYSEEVEPAQLARVEADDTAMHGWRAVRDAEIGSLESRELGKGQSAITASDTCRSRLGRPAVLRMRR
;
A
#
# COMPACT_ATOMS: atom_id res chain seq x y z
N MET A 1 -23.48 46.77 -8.81
CA MET A 1 -24.15 45.79 -9.70
C MET A 1 -23.68 44.43 -9.23
N SER A 2 -24.54 43.70 -8.53
CA SER A 2 -24.18 42.44 -7.88
C SER A 2 -24.78 41.30 -8.69
N ASP A 3 -23.94 40.62 -9.47
CA ASP A 3 -24.31 39.35 -10.11
C ASP A 3 -24.34 38.25 -9.04
N GLN A 4 -25.54 37.85 -8.64
CA GLN A 4 -25.74 36.60 -7.91
C GLN A 4 -26.05 35.51 -8.94
N ALA A 5 -25.03 34.71 -9.27
CA ALA A 5 -25.22 33.50 -10.06
C ALA A 5 -25.96 32.45 -9.20
N GLU A 6 -27.22 32.16 -9.56
CA GLU A 6 -28.00 31.06 -8.98
C GLU A 6 -27.42 29.72 -9.46
N PHE A 7 -26.69 29.03 -8.59
CA PHE A 7 -26.36 27.61 -8.80
C PHE A 7 -27.62 26.78 -8.52
N GLN A 8 -28.38 26.45 -9.57
CA GLN A 8 -29.41 25.42 -9.50
C GLN A 8 -28.73 24.05 -9.39
N ALA A 9 -28.61 23.53 -8.17
CA ALA A 9 -28.23 22.14 -7.96
C ALA A 9 -29.37 21.25 -8.51
N ALA A 10 -29.14 20.61 -9.65
CA ALA A 10 -30.07 19.64 -10.22
C ALA A 10 -30.39 18.56 -9.15
N GLN A 11 -31.65 18.46 -8.75
CA GLN A 11 -32.09 17.40 -7.83
C GLN A 11 -32.01 16.06 -8.55
N THR A 12 -31.02 15.25 -8.20
CA THR A 12 -30.92 13.87 -8.67
C THR A 12 -31.77 12.96 -7.78
N THR A 13 -32.82 12.35 -8.34
CA THR A 13 -33.60 11.32 -7.65
C THR A 13 -32.94 9.95 -7.83
N ILE A 14 -32.46 9.34 -6.75
CA ILE A 14 -31.90 7.99 -6.75
C ILE A 14 -32.98 6.99 -6.32
N VAL A 15 -33.36 6.08 -7.21
CA VAL A 15 -34.26 4.97 -6.90
C VAL A 15 -33.44 3.70 -6.64
N ARG A 16 -33.54 3.14 -5.43
CA ARG A 16 -32.82 1.92 -5.04
C ARG A 16 -33.57 0.67 -5.49
N ASN A 17 -32.85 -0.28 -6.08
CA ASN A 17 -33.38 -1.58 -6.45
C ASN A 17 -32.89 -2.65 -5.46
N GLU A 18 -33.71 -2.95 -4.45
CA GLU A 18 -33.40 -3.91 -3.39
C GLU A 18 -33.13 -5.33 -3.90
N ARG A 19 -33.75 -5.73 -5.03
CA ARG A 19 -33.51 -7.05 -5.62
C ARG A 19 -32.08 -7.16 -6.14
N PHE A 20 -31.55 -6.11 -6.77
CA PHE A 20 -30.19 -6.10 -7.28
C PHE A 20 -29.15 -6.05 -6.17
N ILE A 21 -29.44 -5.32 -5.09
CA ILE A 21 -28.55 -5.26 -3.92
C ILE A 21 -28.39 -6.65 -3.30
N ARG A 22 -29.49 -7.38 -3.09
CA ARG A 22 -29.43 -8.76 -2.53
C ARG A 22 -28.61 -9.72 -3.40
N ILE A 23 -28.84 -9.72 -4.72
CA ILE A 23 -28.07 -10.57 -5.64
C ILE A 23 -26.60 -10.18 -5.62
N ALA A 24 -26.28 -8.87 -5.61
CA ALA A 24 -24.90 -8.41 -5.53
C ALA A 24 -24.22 -8.81 -4.21
N ASP A 25 -24.96 -8.80 -3.10
CA ASP A 25 -24.46 -9.24 -1.80
C ASP A 25 -24.17 -10.74 -1.75
N GLU A 26 -25.03 -11.56 -2.35
CA GLU A 26 -24.85 -13.02 -2.47
C GLU A 26 -23.65 -13.40 -3.37
N LEU A 27 -23.28 -12.53 -4.31
CA LEU A 27 -22.16 -12.74 -5.24
C LEU A 27 -20.83 -12.15 -4.74
N LYS A 28 -20.76 -11.65 -3.50
CA LYS A 28 -19.50 -11.12 -2.95
C LYS A 28 -18.46 -12.23 -2.85
N PRO A 29 -17.29 -12.09 -3.50
CA PRO A 29 -16.22 -13.08 -3.38
C PRO A 29 -15.60 -13.02 -1.99
N GLU A 30 -15.06 -14.15 -1.55
CA GLU A 30 -14.19 -14.17 -0.39
C GLU A 30 -12.83 -13.57 -0.75
N PHE A 31 -12.30 -12.74 0.15
CA PHE A 31 -10.96 -12.20 -0.01
C PHE A 31 -9.94 -13.24 0.45
N TYR A 32 -9.05 -13.62 -0.46
CA TYR A 32 -7.85 -14.36 -0.08
C TYR A 32 -6.84 -13.40 0.56
N SER A 33 -6.32 -13.77 1.72
CA SER A 33 -5.25 -13.06 2.41
C SER A 33 -4.20 -14.03 2.93
N GLU A 34 -2.94 -13.57 2.90
CA GLU A 34 -1.79 -14.29 3.45
C GLU A 34 -0.88 -13.30 4.17
N GLU A 35 -0.26 -13.75 5.25
CA GLU A 35 0.78 -13.00 5.94
C GLU A 35 2.12 -13.29 5.26
N VAL A 36 2.84 -12.23 4.88
CA VAL A 36 4.14 -12.35 4.22
C VAL A 36 5.14 -11.43 4.88
N GLU A 37 6.21 -12.04 5.35
CA GLU A 37 7.34 -11.36 5.95
C GLU A 37 8.34 -10.89 4.88
N PRO A 38 8.98 -9.72 5.07
CA PRO A 38 10.09 -9.32 4.24
C PRO A 38 11.28 -10.26 4.47
N ALA A 39 12.00 -10.58 3.40
CA ALA A 39 13.11 -11.53 3.45
C ALA A 39 14.46 -10.83 3.70
N GLN A 40 14.59 -9.58 3.23
CA GLN A 40 15.88 -8.90 3.17
C GLN A 40 15.74 -7.38 3.31
N LEU A 41 16.87 -6.75 3.65
CA LEU A 41 17.06 -5.32 3.53
C LEU A 41 17.61 -4.98 2.15
N ALA A 42 17.12 -3.87 1.61
CA ALA A 42 17.59 -3.35 0.33
C ALA A 42 18.19 -1.96 0.52
N ARG A 43 19.23 -1.66 -0.28
CA ARG A 43 19.78 -0.33 -0.47
C ARG A 43 19.42 0.14 -1.87
N VAL A 44 19.10 1.42 -1.98
CA VAL A 44 18.74 2.04 -3.26
C VAL A 44 19.90 2.90 -3.73
N GLU A 45 20.33 2.66 -4.96
CA GLU A 45 21.41 3.39 -5.62
C GLU A 45 20.87 4.10 -6.85
N ALA A 46 21.46 5.25 -7.17
CA ALA A 46 21.18 5.95 -8.42
C ALA A 46 21.82 5.18 -9.59
N ASP A 47 21.03 4.87 -10.60
CA ASP A 47 21.45 4.20 -11.81
C ASP A 47 20.59 4.69 -12.98
N ASP A 48 21.19 5.49 -13.87
CA ASP A 48 20.52 6.10 -15.03
C ASP A 48 19.94 5.06 -16.02
N THR A 49 20.38 3.81 -15.93
CA THR A 49 19.87 2.70 -16.76
C THR A 49 18.74 1.92 -16.09
N ALA A 50 18.46 2.19 -14.81
CA ALA A 50 17.41 1.52 -14.06
C ALA A 50 16.06 2.24 -14.17
N MET A 51 14.99 1.54 -13.77
CA MET A 51 13.64 2.08 -13.79
C MET A 51 13.57 3.36 -12.94
N HIS A 52 13.19 4.48 -13.57
CA HIS A 52 13.17 5.81 -12.95
C HIS A 52 14.50 6.27 -12.34
N GLY A 53 15.64 5.75 -12.80
CA GLY A 53 16.96 6.15 -12.31
C GLY A 53 17.38 5.49 -11.00
N TRP A 54 16.65 4.48 -10.51
CA TRP A 54 16.91 3.85 -9.21
C TRP A 54 17.02 2.34 -9.31
N ARG A 55 18.08 1.78 -8.71
CA ARG A 55 18.30 0.33 -8.58
C ARG A 55 18.26 -0.09 -7.12
N ALA A 56 17.42 -1.06 -6.81
CA ALA A 56 17.43 -1.74 -5.52
C ALA A 56 18.48 -2.86 -5.53
N VAL A 57 19.36 -2.86 -4.53
CA VAL A 57 20.42 -3.86 -4.34
C VAL A 57 20.23 -4.51 -2.98
N ARG A 58 20.42 -5.82 -2.89
CA ARG A 58 20.40 -6.55 -1.62
C ARG A 58 21.49 -6.03 -0.69
N ASP A 59 21.11 -5.60 0.51
CA ASP A 59 22.03 -5.08 1.54
C ASP A 59 22.35 -6.17 2.58
N ALA A 60 21.32 -6.72 3.23
CA ALA A 60 21.46 -7.68 4.32
C ALA A 60 20.21 -8.55 4.49
N GLU A 61 20.27 -9.57 5.35
CA GLU A 61 19.10 -10.35 5.77
C GLU A 61 18.21 -9.55 6.73
N ILE A 62 16.91 -9.81 6.72
CA ILE A 62 15.95 -9.07 7.53
C ILE A 62 16.22 -9.15 9.04
N GLY A 63 16.73 -10.29 9.53
CA GLY A 63 17.05 -10.48 10.95
C GLY A 63 18.12 -9.52 11.48
N SER A 64 18.96 -8.98 10.60
CA SER A 64 19.96 -7.96 10.99
C SER A 64 19.33 -6.61 11.34
N LEU A 65 18.06 -6.38 11.00
CA LEU A 65 17.37 -5.14 11.34
C LEU A 65 17.12 -5.02 12.85
N GLU A 66 16.86 -6.14 13.54
CA GLU A 66 16.62 -6.15 14.98
C GLU A 66 17.85 -5.73 15.79
N SER A 67 19.04 -6.05 15.28
CA SER A 67 20.32 -5.67 15.91
C SER A 67 20.83 -4.30 15.48
N ARG A 68 20.22 -3.66 14.48
CA ARG A 68 20.56 -2.29 14.06
C ARG A 68 19.82 -1.28 14.94
N GLU A 69 20.56 -0.52 15.75
CA GLU A 69 20.01 0.66 16.42
C GLU A 69 19.75 1.76 15.38
N LEU A 70 18.48 1.94 15.00
CA LEU A 70 18.07 3.01 14.11
C LEU A 70 17.88 4.31 14.90
N GLY A 71 18.76 5.28 14.66
CA GLY A 71 18.67 6.62 15.22
C GLY A 71 17.66 7.52 14.50
N LYS A 72 17.45 8.71 15.05
CA LYS A 72 16.60 9.74 14.42
C LYS A 72 17.12 10.09 13.02
N GLY A 73 16.25 9.98 12.02
CA GLY A 73 16.58 10.28 10.62
C GLY A 73 17.16 9.09 9.84
N GLN A 74 17.39 7.95 10.49
CA GLN A 74 17.73 6.72 9.80
C GLN A 74 16.46 6.00 9.36
N SER A 75 16.53 5.35 8.20
CA SER A 75 15.45 4.56 7.63
C SER A 75 16.02 3.28 7.02
N ALA A 76 15.18 2.26 6.93
CA ALA A 76 15.52 1.00 6.29
C ALA A 76 14.44 0.67 5.27
N ILE A 77 14.86 0.13 4.12
CA ILE A 77 13.96 -0.38 3.10
C ILE A 77 13.97 -1.90 3.21
N THR A 78 12.79 -2.47 3.44
CA THR A 78 12.59 -3.92 3.46
C THR A 78 12.10 -4.38 2.09
N ALA A 79 12.61 -5.51 1.63
CA ALA A 79 12.21 -6.14 0.39
C ALA A 79 11.82 -7.59 0.65
N SER A 80 10.78 -8.05 -0.06
CA SER A 80 10.44 -9.47 -0.13
C SER A 80 11.12 -10.10 -1.35
N ASP A 81 11.40 -11.39 -1.29
CA ASP A 81 11.98 -12.12 -2.43
C ASP A 81 11.03 -12.22 -3.63
N THR A 82 9.74 -11.95 -3.40
CA THR A 82 8.74 -11.86 -4.47
C THR A 82 8.59 -10.41 -4.95
N CYS A 83 8.91 -10.13 -6.21
CA CYS A 83 8.65 -8.85 -6.89
C CYS A 83 7.14 -8.67 -7.22
N ARG A 84 6.26 -8.92 -6.25
CA ARG A 84 4.81 -8.80 -6.41
C ARG A 84 4.32 -7.59 -5.63
N SER A 85 3.59 -6.70 -6.30
CA SER A 85 2.83 -5.64 -5.62
C SER A 85 1.75 -6.30 -4.75
N ARG A 86 1.84 -6.11 -3.44
CA ARG A 86 0.88 -6.64 -2.47
C ARG A 86 -0.01 -5.50 -1.98
N LEU A 87 -1.31 -5.73 -1.99
CA LEU A 87 -2.29 -4.86 -1.34
C LEU A 87 -2.58 -5.46 0.03
N GLY A 88 -2.46 -4.67 1.09
CA GLY A 88 -2.66 -5.20 2.43
C GLY A 88 -2.36 -4.19 3.52
N ARG A 89 -2.55 -4.63 4.76
CA ARG A 89 -2.16 -3.87 5.94
C ARG A 89 -0.66 -4.08 6.16
N PRO A 90 0.13 -3.03 6.43
CA PRO A 90 1.53 -3.21 6.78
C PRO A 90 1.62 -4.05 8.06
N ALA A 91 2.43 -5.10 8.03
CA ALA A 91 2.78 -5.83 9.24
C ALA A 91 3.48 -4.87 10.20
N VAL A 92 2.98 -4.77 11.43
CA VAL A 92 3.65 -3.99 12.47
C VAL A 92 4.78 -4.85 12.99
N LEU A 93 6.00 -4.59 12.53
CA LEU A 93 7.20 -5.23 13.04
C LEU A 93 7.30 -4.92 14.55
N ARG A 94 6.90 -5.87 15.40
CA ARG A 94 7.09 -5.76 16.84
C ARG A 94 8.53 -6.16 17.13
N MET A 95 9.42 -5.19 17.24
CA MET A 95 10.76 -5.41 17.79
C MET A 95 10.60 -6.00 19.20
N ARG A 96 10.96 -7.28 19.35
CA ARG A 96 11.07 -7.90 20.68
C ARG A 96 12.32 -7.30 21.33
N ARG A 97 12.14 -6.73 22.52
CA ARG A 97 13.25 -6.24 23.36
C ARG A 97 13.98 -7.39 24.01
#